data_AF-F1VWL7-F1
#
_entry.id   AF-F1VWL7-F1
#
_cell.length_a   1.000
_cell.length_b   1.000
_cell.length_c   1.000
_cell.angle_alpha   90.00
_cell.angle_beta   90.00
_cell.angle_gamma   90.00
#
_symmetry.space_group_name_H-M   'P 1'
#
loop_
_entity.id
_entity.type
_entity.pdbx_description
1 polymer ?
#
loop_
_entity_poly.entity_id
_entity_poly.type
_entity_poly.pdbx_seq_one_letter_code
_entity_poly.pdbx_strand_id
1 'polypeptide(L)'
;MFNNDGHMVKGNLKAVIRALLLDPEARIRQPSSGAGKLREPILRLTAWARACAVTSASDTWAIGNTSDPTTHLGQSPLRSASVFNFFRPGYVPPGSAIANAGLVAPEFQITNESTVVGYVNFMQRLVGFGIGDVLPNYTPWLPLADNGASLMAEVNIVVAAGQLGPSTVTLIASVINGMPTGTVPLRLNRIRVALVLVLAAPEFIVLK
;
A
#
# COMPACT_ATOMS: atom_id res chain seq x y z
N MET A 1 -4.29 -4.25 -32.43
CA MET A 1 -4.55 -2.91 -33.02
C MET A 1 -6.05 -2.69 -32.99
N PHE A 2 -6.55 -1.56 -32.46
CA PHE A 2 -7.99 -1.31 -32.37
C PHE A 2 -8.54 -1.04 -33.78
N ASN A 3 -9.33 -1.97 -34.30
CA ASN A 3 -9.69 -2.00 -35.72
C ASN A 3 -10.97 -1.22 -36.04
N ASN A 4 -11.83 -0.93 -35.05
CA ASN A 4 -13.13 -0.30 -35.29
C ASN A 4 -13.73 0.28 -33.99
N ASP A 5 -14.17 1.54 -34.03
CA ASP A 5 -14.89 2.26 -32.97
C ASP A 5 -16.43 2.18 -33.07
N GLY A 6 -16.93 1.17 -33.79
CA GLY A 6 -18.34 1.05 -34.16
C GLY A 6 -18.74 1.91 -35.35
N HIS A 7 -17.83 2.76 -35.87
CA HIS A 7 -18.04 3.66 -37.00
C HIS A 7 -16.98 3.48 -38.10
N MET A 8 -16.20 2.40 -38.04
CA MET A 8 -15.13 2.04 -38.99
C MET A 8 -13.99 3.08 -39.07
N VAL A 9 -13.79 3.90 -38.03
CA VAL A 9 -12.70 4.88 -37.98
C VAL A 9 -11.50 4.32 -37.20
N LYS A 10 -10.31 4.38 -37.83
CA LYS A 10 -9.03 4.05 -37.18
C LYS A 10 -8.52 5.24 -36.36
N GLY A 11 -7.90 4.98 -35.22
CA GLY A 11 -7.18 6.01 -34.43
C GLY A 11 -8.03 6.80 -33.43
N ASN A 12 -9.20 6.30 -33.04
CA ASN A 12 -10.06 6.98 -32.06
C ASN A 12 -9.61 6.70 -30.60
N LEU A 13 -8.78 7.57 -30.03
CA LEU A 13 -8.29 7.44 -28.64
C LEU A 13 -9.44 7.39 -27.61
N LYS A 14 -10.55 8.11 -27.85
CA LYS A 14 -11.73 8.08 -26.98
C LYS A 14 -12.37 6.69 -26.96
N ALA A 15 -12.46 6.03 -28.11
CA ALA A 15 -12.95 4.66 -28.22
C ALA A 15 -12.02 3.65 -27.54
N VAL A 16 -10.70 3.84 -27.65
CA VAL A 16 -9.68 3.01 -26.97
C VAL A 16 -9.79 3.14 -25.45
N ILE A 17 -9.85 4.38 -24.92
CA ILE A 17 -10.01 4.62 -23.48
C ILE A 17 -11.33 4.02 -22.99
N ARG A 18 -12.42 4.19 -23.74
CA ARG A 18 -13.72 3.60 -23.40
C ARG A 18 -13.67 2.08 -23.39
N ALA A 19 -13.04 1.46 -24.38
CA ALA A 19 -12.90 0.00 -24.43
C ALA A 19 -12.09 -0.51 -23.23
N LEU A 20 -10.98 0.15 -22.89
CA LEU A 20 -10.17 -0.16 -21.71
C LEU A 20 -10.95 -0.02 -20.39
N LEU A 21 -11.64 1.10 -20.18
CA LEU A 21 -12.37 1.35 -18.92
C LEU A 21 -13.66 0.54 -18.79
N LEU A 22 -14.23 0.09 -19.91
CA LEU A 22 -15.43 -0.74 -19.93
C LEU A 22 -15.12 -2.23 -20.07
N ASP A 23 -13.84 -2.59 -20.23
CA ASP A 23 -13.42 -3.99 -20.31
C ASP A 23 -13.85 -4.73 -19.03
N PRO A 24 -14.46 -5.93 -19.15
CA PRO A 24 -14.84 -6.72 -17.98
C PRO A 24 -13.69 -6.93 -16.99
N GLU A 25 -12.47 -7.19 -17.44
CA GLU A 25 -11.30 -7.36 -16.56
C GLU A 25 -10.97 -6.07 -15.79
N ALA A 26 -11.17 -4.91 -16.41
CA ALA A 26 -10.99 -3.61 -15.75
C ALA A 26 -12.12 -3.27 -14.75
N ARG A 27 -13.24 -3.98 -14.79
CA ARG A 27 -14.44 -3.70 -13.97
C ARG A 27 -14.73 -4.75 -12.90
N ILE A 28 -14.15 -5.94 -12.99
CA ILE A 28 -14.32 -6.98 -11.98
C ILE A 28 -13.67 -6.50 -10.67
N ARG A 29 -14.50 -6.30 -9.65
CA ARG A 29 -14.05 -5.95 -8.28
C ARG A 29 -13.71 -7.16 -7.43
N GLN A 30 -14.01 -8.38 -7.89
CA GLN A 30 -13.75 -9.61 -7.17
C GLN A 30 -12.68 -10.42 -7.90
N PRO A 31 -11.45 -10.45 -7.38
CA PRO A 31 -10.38 -11.25 -7.97
C PRO A 31 -10.79 -12.72 -8.02
N SER A 32 -10.32 -13.44 -9.03
CA SER A 32 -10.48 -14.90 -9.08
C SER A 32 -9.78 -15.58 -7.90
N SER A 33 -10.17 -16.81 -7.58
CA SER A 33 -9.47 -17.63 -6.59
C SER A 33 -8.03 -17.87 -7.08
N GLY A 34 -7.06 -17.21 -6.45
CA GLY A 34 -5.65 -17.21 -6.85
C GLY A 34 -5.13 -15.90 -7.45
N ALA A 35 -5.99 -14.91 -7.67
CA ALA A 35 -5.56 -13.58 -8.09
C ALA A 35 -5.04 -12.75 -6.91
N GLY A 36 -4.14 -11.83 -7.24
CA GLY A 36 -3.50 -10.93 -6.32
C GLY A 36 -2.02 -11.25 -6.11
N LYS A 37 -1.31 -10.30 -5.51
CA LYS A 37 0.11 -10.45 -5.20
C LYS A 37 0.48 -9.71 -3.94
N LEU A 38 1.51 -10.19 -3.27
CA LEU A 38 2.06 -9.48 -2.13
C LEU A 38 2.74 -8.19 -2.61
N ARG A 39 2.39 -7.05 -2.04
CA ARG A 39 3.04 -5.78 -2.33
C ARG A 39 4.47 -5.82 -1.79
N GLU A 40 5.44 -5.47 -2.62
CA GLU A 40 6.84 -5.35 -2.20
C GLU A 40 7.03 -4.25 -1.14
N PRO A 41 8.02 -4.37 -0.23
CA PRO A 41 8.25 -3.36 0.82
C PRO A 41 8.39 -1.92 0.30
N ILE A 42 9.11 -1.70 -0.80
CA ILE A 42 9.24 -0.36 -1.41
C ILE A 42 7.92 0.14 -2.02
N LEU A 43 7.10 -0.77 -2.56
CA LEU A 43 5.77 -0.42 -3.07
C LEU A 43 4.80 -0.05 -1.93
N ARG A 44 4.93 -0.68 -0.75
CA ARG A 44 4.16 -0.30 0.45
C ARG A 44 4.53 1.11 0.92
N LEU A 45 5.83 1.39 1.01
CA LEU A 45 6.36 2.71 1.36
C LEU A 45 5.88 3.79 0.39
N THR A 46 6.04 3.56 -0.91
CA THR A 46 5.70 4.57 -1.93
C THR A 46 4.20 4.78 -2.06
N ALA A 47 3.37 3.76 -1.80
CA ALA A 47 1.93 3.91 -1.71
C ALA A 47 1.52 4.88 -0.59
N TRP A 48 2.10 4.72 0.61
CA TRP A 48 1.92 5.67 1.71
C TRP A 48 2.41 7.07 1.35
N ALA A 49 3.62 7.17 0.79
CA ALA A 49 4.23 8.45 0.47
C ALA A 49 3.41 9.26 -0.54
N ARG A 50 2.85 8.58 -1.55
CA ARG A 50 1.91 9.17 -2.51
C ARG A 50 0.62 9.62 -1.84
N ALA A 51 0.01 8.76 -1.03
CA ALA A 51 -1.25 9.05 -0.35
C ALA A 51 -1.15 10.25 0.60
N CYS A 52 0.01 10.42 1.25
CA CYS A 52 0.23 11.48 2.23
C CYS A 52 0.99 12.69 1.66
N ALA A 53 1.09 12.80 0.33
CA ALA A 53 1.81 13.86 -0.37
C ALA A 53 3.17 14.20 0.27
N VAL A 54 3.98 13.17 0.52
CA VAL A 54 5.28 13.32 1.18
C VAL A 54 6.20 14.20 0.34
N THR A 55 6.89 15.13 0.99
CA THR A 55 7.83 16.08 0.35
C THR A 55 9.19 16.05 1.03
N SER A 56 10.25 16.41 0.30
CA SER A 56 11.59 16.73 0.80
C SER A 56 11.92 18.15 0.35
N ALA A 57 12.08 19.08 1.30
CA ALA A 57 12.31 20.50 0.98
C ALA A 57 13.67 20.73 0.30
N SER A 58 14.67 19.93 0.65
CA SER A 58 16.00 19.91 0.05
C SER A 58 16.08 19.11 -1.25
N ASP A 59 15.02 18.37 -1.60
CA ASP A 59 14.98 17.41 -2.72
C ASP A 59 16.06 16.31 -2.64
N THR A 60 16.62 16.06 -1.45
CA THR A 60 17.67 15.05 -1.25
C THR A 60 17.12 13.67 -0.93
N TRP A 61 15.85 13.57 -0.49
CA TRP A 61 15.16 12.31 -0.19
C TRP A 61 15.99 11.37 0.70
N ALA A 62 16.47 11.89 1.83
CA ALA A 62 17.45 11.23 2.72
C ALA A 62 16.93 10.01 3.50
N ILE A 63 16.11 9.15 2.88
CA ILE A 63 15.60 7.87 3.45
C ILE A 63 16.76 6.88 3.68
N GLY A 64 17.81 6.96 2.84
CA GLY A 64 19.02 6.17 2.98
C GLY A 64 18.83 4.69 2.64
N ASN A 65 19.66 3.84 3.26
CA ASN A 65 19.65 2.40 3.00
C ASN A 65 18.59 1.68 3.85
N THR A 66 17.62 1.03 3.18
CA THR A 66 16.54 0.27 3.84
C THR A 66 16.71 -1.25 3.78
N SER A 67 17.90 -1.76 3.47
CA SER A 67 18.18 -3.20 3.30
C SER A 67 18.14 -4.02 4.58
N ASP A 68 18.27 -3.42 5.78
CA ASP A 68 18.22 -4.17 7.04
C ASP A 68 16.80 -4.73 7.28
N PRO A 69 16.62 -6.07 7.32
CA PRO A 69 15.31 -6.67 7.49
C PRO A 69 14.76 -6.56 8.93
N THR A 70 15.60 -6.26 9.92
CA THR A 70 15.20 -6.21 11.34
C THR A 70 14.71 -4.83 11.78
N THR A 71 15.27 -3.78 11.18
CA THR A 71 14.99 -2.39 11.55
C THR A 71 14.43 -1.54 10.40
N HIS A 72 14.50 -2.03 9.16
CA HIS A 72 14.06 -1.35 7.94
C HIS A 72 13.19 -2.30 7.07
N LEU A 73 13.19 -2.07 5.74
CA LEU A 73 12.25 -2.69 4.81
C LEU A 73 12.72 -4.05 4.28
N GLY A 74 13.96 -4.46 4.55
CA GLY A 74 14.56 -5.66 3.94
C GLY A 74 14.73 -5.57 2.42
N GLN A 75 14.49 -4.39 1.85
CA GLN A 75 14.58 -4.07 0.42
C GLN A 75 15.01 -2.62 0.30
N SER A 76 15.96 -2.33 -0.58
CA SER A 76 16.45 -0.96 -0.83
C SER A 76 16.63 -0.75 -2.33
N PRO A 77 16.13 0.36 -2.91
CA PRO A 77 16.26 0.62 -4.34
C PRO A 77 17.72 0.53 -4.78
N LEU A 78 17.95 -0.02 -5.98
CA LEU A 78 19.29 -0.18 -6.58
C LEU A 78 20.26 -1.08 -5.79
N ARG A 79 19.77 -1.86 -4.83
CA ARG A 79 20.59 -2.78 -4.00
C ARG A 79 20.13 -4.23 -4.09
N SER A 80 19.79 -4.69 -5.30
CA SER A 80 19.50 -6.11 -5.50
C SER A 80 20.78 -6.94 -5.38
N ALA A 81 20.71 -8.05 -4.66
CA ALA A 81 21.84 -8.98 -4.49
C ALA A 81 22.04 -9.91 -5.70
N SER A 82 21.18 -9.85 -6.72
CA SER A 82 21.26 -10.70 -7.91
C SER A 82 20.83 -9.98 -9.18
N VAL A 83 21.24 -10.50 -10.34
CA VAL A 83 20.78 -10.03 -11.66
C VAL A 83 19.30 -10.33 -11.93
N PHE A 84 18.70 -11.22 -11.15
CA PHE A 84 17.28 -11.59 -11.24
C PHE A 84 16.38 -10.74 -10.33
N ASN A 85 16.90 -9.63 -9.83
CA ASN A 85 16.25 -8.76 -8.85
C ASN A 85 16.15 -9.42 -7.45
N PHE A 86 15.28 -8.90 -6.57
CA PHE A 86 15.19 -9.28 -5.15
C PHE A 86 14.66 -10.69 -4.89
N PHE A 87 13.90 -11.27 -5.82
CA PHE A 87 13.27 -12.58 -5.68
C PHE A 87 13.12 -13.26 -7.05
N ARG A 88 13.00 -14.58 -7.04
CA ARG A 88 12.89 -15.40 -8.26
C ARG A 88 11.45 -15.37 -8.77
N PRO A 89 11.20 -15.11 -10.07
CA PRO A 89 9.85 -15.10 -10.63
C PRO A 89 9.05 -16.39 -10.43
N GLY A 90 9.73 -17.54 -10.26
CA GLY A 90 9.10 -18.84 -10.00
C GLY A 90 9.13 -19.29 -8.54
N TYR A 91 9.39 -18.40 -7.57
CA TYR A 91 9.41 -18.80 -6.16
C TYR A 91 8.00 -19.19 -5.67
N VAL A 92 7.95 -20.34 -5.00
CA VAL A 92 6.75 -20.91 -4.38
C VAL A 92 7.05 -21.08 -2.88
N PRO A 93 6.27 -20.49 -1.97
CA PRO A 93 6.47 -20.68 -0.54
C PRO A 93 6.22 -22.15 -0.16
N PRO A 94 7.21 -22.87 0.40
CA PRO A 94 7.06 -24.29 0.70
C PRO A 94 5.99 -24.54 1.78
N GLY A 95 5.26 -25.65 1.67
CA GLY A 95 4.25 -26.05 2.66
C GLY A 95 3.03 -25.12 2.75
N SER A 96 2.81 -24.27 1.76
CA SER A 96 1.72 -23.27 1.76
C SER A 96 0.52 -23.70 0.93
N ALA A 97 -0.64 -23.08 1.17
CA ALA A 97 -1.80 -23.23 0.31
C ALA A 97 -1.53 -22.76 -1.14
N ILE A 98 -0.59 -21.82 -1.32
CA ILE A 98 -0.14 -21.34 -2.64
C ILE A 98 0.55 -22.47 -3.40
N ALA A 99 1.45 -23.22 -2.74
CA ALA A 99 2.10 -24.38 -3.33
C ALA A 99 1.11 -25.49 -3.72
N ASN A 100 0.15 -25.78 -2.83
CA ASN A 100 -0.89 -26.78 -3.10
C ASN A 100 -1.83 -26.38 -4.26
N ALA A 101 -2.00 -25.08 -4.49
CA ALA A 101 -2.77 -24.54 -5.60
C ALA A 101 -1.96 -24.46 -6.93
N GLY A 102 -0.68 -24.86 -6.94
CA GLY A 102 0.18 -24.75 -8.11
C GLY A 102 0.50 -23.31 -8.52
N LEU A 103 0.38 -22.36 -7.58
CA LEU A 103 0.63 -20.95 -7.81
C LEU A 103 2.06 -20.56 -7.42
N VAL A 104 2.53 -19.43 -7.95
CA VAL A 104 3.79 -18.79 -7.56
C VAL A 104 3.49 -17.54 -6.73
N ALA A 105 4.39 -17.21 -5.80
CA ALA A 105 4.29 -15.97 -5.03
C ALA A 105 5.69 -15.39 -4.77
N PRO A 106 6.30 -14.79 -5.81
CA PRO A 106 7.71 -14.40 -5.81
C PRO A 106 8.13 -13.54 -4.62
N GLU A 107 7.32 -12.53 -4.30
CA GLU A 107 7.59 -11.55 -3.24
C GLU A 107 7.66 -12.19 -1.84
N PHE A 108 7.12 -13.39 -1.64
CA PHE A 108 7.27 -14.11 -0.38
C PHE A 108 8.68 -14.63 -0.13
N GLN A 109 9.55 -14.69 -1.15
CA GLN A 109 10.95 -15.10 -0.96
C GLN A 109 11.71 -14.15 -0.03
N ILE A 110 11.32 -12.87 0.00
CA ILE A 110 11.89 -11.84 0.88
C ILE A 110 10.95 -11.47 2.03
N THR A 111 9.90 -12.27 2.27
CA THR A 111 8.93 -12.03 3.34
C THR A 111 9.02 -13.14 4.38
N ASN A 112 9.66 -12.84 5.50
CA ASN A 112 9.79 -13.67 6.69
C ASN A 112 9.41 -12.88 7.96
N GLU A 113 9.42 -13.55 9.09
CA GLU A 113 9.04 -13.02 10.40
C GLU A 113 9.78 -11.71 10.72
N SER A 114 11.10 -11.69 10.49
CA SER A 114 11.93 -10.51 10.73
C SER A 114 11.51 -9.33 9.85
N THR A 115 11.36 -9.54 8.54
CA THR A 115 10.98 -8.48 7.60
C THR A 115 9.58 -7.92 7.83
N VAL A 116 8.64 -8.76 8.30
CA VAL A 116 7.27 -8.33 8.63
C VAL A 116 7.30 -7.37 9.82
N VAL A 117 8.03 -7.71 10.88
CA VAL A 117 8.19 -6.85 12.06
C VAL A 117 9.00 -5.59 11.74
N GLY A 118 10.11 -5.73 11.01
CA GLY A 118 10.96 -4.62 10.59
C GLY A 118 10.19 -3.59 9.77
N TYR A 119 9.34 -4.04 8.84
CA TYR A 119 8.46 -3.17 8.06
C TYR A 119 7.51 -2.35 8.95
N VAL A 120 6.79 -2.98 9.88
CA VAL A 120 5.83 -2.27 10.75
C VAL A 120 6.54 -1.22 11.60
N ASN A 121 7.68 -1.58 12.21
CA ASN A 121 8.48 -0.65 13.01
C ASN A 121 9.01 0.53 12.18
N PHE A 122 9.51 0.25 10.98
CA PHE A 122 10.00 1.29 10.07
C PHE A 122 8.88 2.25 9.66
N MET A 123 7.73 1.71 9.24
CA MET A 123 6.58 2.53 8.86
C MET A 123 6.02 3.31 10.04
N GLN A 124 5.96 2.74 11.24
CA GLN A 124 5.51 3.46 12.44
C GLN A 124 6.36 4.72 12.69
N ARG A 125 7.69 4.58 12.66
CA ARG A 125 8.61 5.71 12.84
C ARG A 125 8.43 6.74 11.72
N LEU A 126 8.40 6.28 10.47
CA LEU A 126 8.30 7.15 9.30
C LEU A 126 6.97 7.92 9.24
N VAL A 127 5.84 7.25 9.51
CA VAL A 127 4.50 7.86 9.58
C VAL A 127 4.43 8.90 10.70
N GLY A 128 5.07 8.62 11.84
CA GLY A 128 5.07 9.50 13.00
C GLY A 128 5.94 10.74 12.82
N PHE A 129 7.19 10.54 12.41
CA PHE A 129 8.25 11.54 12.52
C PHE A 129 8.91 11.92 11.19
N GLY A 130 8.64 11.20 10.10
CA GLY A 130 9.41 11.34 8.86
C GLY A 130 10.86 10.86 9.00
N ILE A 131 11.69 11.18 8.01
CA ILE A 131 13.15 10.96 8.03
C ILE A 131 13.83 12.20 7.44
N GLY A 132 14.68 12.87 8.22
CA GLY A 132 15.30 14.13 7.78
C GLY A 132 14.22 15.18 7.46
N ASP A 133 14.21 15.68 6.23
CA ASP A 133 13.19 16.60 5.73
C ASP A 133 12.07 15.91 4.91
N VAL A 134 12.09 14.57 4.84
CA VAL A 134 11.06 13.76 4.20
C VAL A 134 9.87 13.65 5.14
N LEU A 135 8.88 14.53 4.92
CA LEU A 135 7.76 14.72 5.84
C LEU A 135 6.40 14.50 5.13
N PRO A 136 5.44 13.83 5.80
CA PRO A 136 4.08 13.67 5.29
C PRO A 136 3.21 14.90 5.54
N ASN A 137 2.21 15.10 4.69
CA ASN A 137 1.18 16.11 4.87
C ASN A 137 -0.15 15.48 5.31
N TYR A 138 -0.48 15.62 6.60
CA TYR A 138 -1.75 15.14 7.17
C TYR A 138 -2.85 16.20 7.28
N THR A 139 -2.58 17.42 6.81
CA THR A 139 -3.52 18.55 6.87
C THR A 139 -4.90 18.19 6.32
N PRO A 140 -5.05 17.49 5.18
CA PRO A 140 -6.36 17.16 4.62
C PRO A 140 -7.22 16.27 5.53
N TRP A 141 -6.61 15.49 6.43
CA TRP A 141 -7.32 14.54 7.28
C TRP A 141 -7.59 15.04 8.69
N LEU A 142 -7.01 16.19 9.09
CA LEU A 142 -7.27 16.81 10.39
C LEU A 142 -8.77 17.04 10.67
N PRO A 143 -9.60 17.49 9.71
CA PRO A 143 -11.03 17.67 9.94
C PRO A 143 -11.79 16.36 10.19
N LEU A 144 -11.26 15.24 9.69
CA LEU A 144 -11.88 13.92 9.83
C LEU A 144 -11.44 13.20 11.11
N ALA A 145 -10.31 13.61 11.69
CA ALA A 145 -9.60 12.84 12.70
C ALA A 145 -10.40 12.59 13.99
N ASP A 146 -11.33 13.47 14.36
CA ASP A 146 -12.16 13.28 15.56
C ASP A 146 -13.21 12.18 15.39
N ASN A 147 -13.56 11.82 14.15
CA ASN A 147 -14.47 10.73 13.84
C ASN A 147 -13.71 9.57 13.19
N GLY A 148 -13.49 8.48 13.94
CA GLY A 148 -12.76 7.32 13.44
C GLY A 148 -13.39 6.66 12.21
N ALA A 149 -14.72 6.69 12.08
CA ALA A 149 -15.40 6.13 10.92
C ALA A 149 -15.17 6.98 9.65
N SER A 150 -15.30 8.31 9.77
CA SER A 150 -15.03 9.23 8.65
C SER A 150 -13.55 9.18 8.23
N LEU A 151 -12.63 9.18 9.20
CA LEU A 151 -11.21 9.04 8.93
C LEU A 151 -10.90 7.72 8.21
N MET A 152 -11.43 6.60 8.70
CA MET A 152 -11.16 5.30 8.09
C MET A 152 -11.81 5.11 6.72
N ALA A 153 -12.96 5.74 6.46
CA ALA A 153 -13.56 5.75 5.14
C ALA A 153 -12.63 6.42 4.11
N GLU A 154 -12.07 7.58 4.45
CA GLU A 154 -11.12 8.31 3.60
C GLU A 154 -9.80 7.54 3.43
N VAL A 155 -9.22 7.07 4.54
CA VAL A 155 -7.95 6.32 4.51
C VAL A 155 -8.10 5.03 3.69
N ASN A 156 -9.22 4.33 3.81
CA ASN A 156 -9.46 3.11 3.01
C ASN A 156 -9.44 3.44 1.52
N ILE A 157 -10.09 4.52 1.09
CA ILE A 157 -10.11 4.93 -0.32
C ILE A 157 -8.72 5.36 -0.78
N VAL A 158 -8.07 6.28 -0.07
CA VAL A 158 -6.85 6.94 -0.53
C VAL A 158 -5.61 6.04 -0.40
N VAL A 159 -5.51 5.27 0.69
CA VAL A 159 -4.32 4.44 0.99
C VAL A 159 -4.51 3.00 0.51
N ALA A 160 -5.69 2.43 0.73
CA ALA A 160 -5.97 1.02 0.47
C ALA A 160 -6.87 0.79 -0.77
N ALA A 161 -7.15 1.82 -1.57
CA ALA A 161 -7.99 1.71 -2.77
C ALA A 161 -9.40 1.11 -2.52
N GLY A 162 -9.92 1.25 -1.31
CA GLY A 162 -11.22 0.71 -0.88
C GLY A 162 -11.21 -0.80 -0.63
N GLN A 163 -10.03 -1.44 -0.55
CA GLN A 163 -9.93 -2.89 -0.45
C GLN A 163 -10.02 -3.44 0.98
N LEU A 164 -9.98 -2.58 2.01
CA LEU A 164 -10.22 -3.01 3.39
C LEU A 164 -11.70 -3.36 3.59
N GLY A 165 -11.94 -4.54 4.15
CA GLY A 165 -13.25 -5.05 4.47
C GLY A 165 -13.93 -4.29 5.62
N PRO A 166 -15.26 -4.37 5.73
CA PRO A 166 -16.03 -3.65 6.75
C PRO A 166 -15.60 -3.99 8.18
N SER A 167 -15.21 -5.25 8.44
CA SER A 167 -14.74 -5.71 9.74
C SER A 167 -13.44 -5.02 10.15
N THR A 168 -12.44 -4.98 9.26
CA THR A 168 -11.16 -4.32 9.49
C THR A 168 -11.31 -2.81 9.66
N VAL A 169 -12.14 -2.18 8.83
CA VAL A 169 -12.47 -0.74 8.94
C VAL A 169 -13.10 -0.43 10.30
N THR A 170 -14.08 -1.24 10.73
CA THR A 170 -14.76 -1.06 12.02
C THR A 170 -13.82 -1.29 13.20
N LEU A 171 -12.95 -2.29 13.12
CA LEU A 171 -11.95 -2.59 14.14
C LEU A 171 -10.96 -1.43 14.30
N ILE A 172 -10.43 -0.89 13.21
CA ILE A 172 -9.49 0.24 13.30
C ILE A 172 -10.23 1.50 13.80
N ALA A 173 -11.43 1.78 13.28
CA ALA A 173 -12.22 2.93 13.70
C ALA A 173 -12.55 2.90 15.20
N SER A 174 -12.82 1.72 15.79
CA SER A 174 -13.07 1.59 17.22
C SER A 174 -11.83 1.91 18.06
N VAL A 175 -10.64 1.47 17.63
CA VAL A 175 -9.36 1.83 18.24
C VAL A 175 -9.17 3.35 18.21
N ILE A 176 -9.40 3.99 17.06
CA ILE A 176 -9.27 5.44 16.92
C ILE A 176 -10.26 6.19 17.83
N ASN A 177 -11.51 5.73 17.91
CA ASN A 177 -12.52 6.34 18.76
C ASN A 177 -12.21 6.22 20.26
N GLY A 178 -11.41 5.23 20.67
CA GLY A 178 -10.90 5.10 22.04
C GLY A 178 -9.77 6.07 22.40
N MET A 179 -9.19 6.78 21.43
CA MET A 179 -8.11 7.74 21.67
C MET A 179 -8.65 9.12 22.10
N PRO A 180 -7.86 9.96 22.79
CA PRO A 180 -8.23 11.36 23.03
C PRO A 180 -8.44 12.15 21.72
N THR A 181 -9.24 13.22 21.76
CA THR A 181 -9.73 13.98 20.59
C THR A 181 -9.68 15.51 20.81
N GLY A 182 -9.89 16.31 19.75
CA GLY A 182 -10.16 17.75 19.84
C GLY A 182 -8.97 18.65 19.49
N THR A 183 -7.79 18.42 20.07
CA THR A 183 -6.61 19.25 19.77
C THR A 183 -5.84 18.75 18.55
N VAL A 184 -5.12 19.64 17.86
CA VAL A 184 -4.33 19.28 16.66
C VAL A 184 -3.32 18.15 16.93
N PRO A 185 -2.54 18.16 18.04
CA PRO A 185 -1.62 17.06 18.33
C PRO A 185 -2.33 15.71 18.52
N LEU A 186 -3.51 15.71 19.16
CA LEU A 186 -4.31 14.50 19.36
C LEU A 186 -4.87 13.98 18.05
N ARG A 187 -5.39 14.86 17.19
CA ARG A 187 -5.85 14.53 15.83
C ARG A 187 -4.73 13.93 14.98
N LEU A 188 -3.52 14.50 15.02
CA LEU A 188 -2.36 13.95 14.31
C LEU A 188 -2.00 12.55 14.81
N ASN A 189 -2.04 12.31 16.12
CA ASN A 189 -1.77 10.97 16.66
C ASN A 189 -2.80 9.94 16.21
N ARG A 190 -4.09 10.30 16.15
CA ARG A 190 -5.16 9.45 15.60
C ARG A 190 -4.90 9.09 14.15
N ILE A 191 -4.54 10.07 13.32
CA ILE A 191 -4.20 9.84 11.90
C ILE A 191 -3.01 8.87 11.77
N ARG A 192 -1.94 9.09 12.54
CA ARG A 192 -0.74 8.23 12.52
C ARG A 192 -1.06 6.80 12.90
N VAL A 193 -1.86 6.59 13.96
CA VAL A 193 -2.28 5.25 14.40
C VAL A 193 -3.13 4.57 13.33
N ALA A 194 -4.11 5.28 12.75
CA ALA A 194 -4.94 4.74 11.68
C ALA A 194 -4.09 4.29 10.49
N LEU A 195 -3.14 5.12 10.06
CA LEU A 195 -2.20 4.80 8.99
C LEU A 195 -1.37 3.56 9.29
N VAL A 196 -0.73 3.49 10.46
CA VAL A 196 0.12 2.33 10.80
C VAL A 196 -0.68 1.04 10.81
N LEU A 197 -1.90 1.05 11.37
CA LEU A 197 -2.79 -0.11 11.38
C LEU A 197 -3.22 -0.53 9.97
N VAL A 198 -3.54 0.43 9.10
CA VAL A 198 -3.85 0.13 7.69
C VAL A 198 -2.64 -0.42 6.95
N LEU A 199 -1.47 0.18 7.12
CA LEU A 199 -0.24 -0.24 6.46
C LEU A 199 0.23 -1.63 6.90
N ALA A 200 -0.15 -2.06 8.10
CA ALA A 200 0.09 -3.40 8.64
C ALA A 200 -1.00 -4.42 8.27
N ALA A 201 -2.17 -3.97 7.78
CA ALA A 201 -3.27 -4.86 7.46
C ALA A 201 -2.93 -5.79 6.27
N PRO A 202 -3.18 -7.11 6.36
CA PRO A 202 -2.99 -8.02 5.24
C PRO A 202 -3.74 -7.58 3.98
N GLU A 203 -4.92 -6.99 4.17
CA GLU A 203 -5.74 -6.45 3.10
C GLU A 203 -5.09 -5.28 2.38
N PHE A 204 -4.26 -4.45 3.03
CA PHE A 204 -3.44 -3.44 2.35
C PHE A 204 -2.21 -4.05 1.68
N ILE A 205 -1.58 -5.00 2.37
CA ILE A 205 -0.31 -5.63 1.96
C ILE A 205 -0.49 -6.50 0.71
N VAL A 206 -1.66 -7.12 0.53
CA VAL A 206 -1.98 -7.88 -0.68
C VAL A 206 -2.70 -6.96 -1.68
N LEU A 207 -2.15 -6.83 -2.87
CA LEU A 207 -2.82 -6.20 -4.01
C LEU A 207 -3.77 -7.23 -4.63
N LYS A 208 -5.02 -6.83 -4.84
CA LYS A 208 -6.09 -7.67 -5.39
C LYS A 208 -6.55 -7.15 -6.74
#